data_AF-A0A436QQ41-F1
#
_entry.id   AF-A0A436QQ41-F1
#
_cell.length_a   1.000
_cell.length_b   1.000
_cell.length_c   1.000
_cell.angle_alpha   90.00
_cell.angle_beta   90.00
_cell.angle_gamma   90.00
#
_symmetry.space_group_name_H-M   'P 1'
#
loop_
_entity.id
_entity.type
_entity.pdbx_description
1 polymer ?
#
loop_
_entity_poly.entity_id
_entity_poly.type
_entity_poly.pdbx_seq_one_letter_code
_entity_poly.pdbx_strand_id
1 'polypeptide(L)'
;EAELLAGHAVVATEGGKALTGLKVQRFDAMSGSLSGDERSIHAESLLMSGGWSPTIHLASQAGAKAEWDPARQAFLPPKPTQRWIGAGAFTGSFSTAEAIAEGRAAGLQAAGGTASSGPLPVVEAAPGDPDPAPVFEIRAKGKSFVDFQHDVTAEDVRLAHREGFVSVEHLKRYTTLGMATDQGKNSNVPGLAIMAE
;
A
#
# COMPACT_ATOMS: atom_id res chain seq x y z
N GLU A 1 -5.32 -4.60 28.24
CA GLU A 1 -6.28 -3.81 27.44
C GLU A 1 -5.47 -2.90 26.53
N ALA A 2 -5.80 -2.78 25.25
CA ALA A 2 -5.05 -1.95 24.30
C ALA A 2 -5.74 -0.58 24.15
N GLU A 3 -4.97 0.50 24.14
CA GLU A 3 -5.49 1.84 23.87
C GLU A 3 -5.74 2.01 22.36
N LEU A 4 -6.92 2.49 21.99
CA LEU A 4 -7.28 2.79 20.60
C LEU A 4 -7.48 4.30 20.42
N LEU A 5 -6.64 4.92 19.59
CA LEU A 5 -6.75 6.33 19.21
C LEU A 5 -7.31 6.46 17.80
N ALA A 6 -8.63 6.28 17.65
CA ALA A 6 -9.30 6.45 16.36
C ALA A 6 -9.19 7.91 15.86
N GLY A 7 -9.05 8.10 14.54
CA GLY A 7 -8.91 9.43 13.93
C GLY A 7 -7.63 10.17 14.35
N HIS A 8 -6.55 9.43 14.60
CA HIS A 8 -5.22 9.96 14.87
C HIS A 8 -4.21 9.39 13.87
N ALA A 9 -3.14 10.12 13.64
CA ALA A 9 -1.99 9.66 12.89
C ALA A 9 -0.70 9.87 13.70
N VAL A 10 0.32 9.08 13.38
CA VAL A 10 1.69 9.34 13.84
C VAL A 10 2.23 10.51 13.04
N VAL A 11 2.60 11.59 13.72
CA VAL A 11 3.09 12.85 13.09
C VAL A 11 4.59 13.05 13.27
N ALA A 12 5.21 12.35 14.22
CA ALA A 12 6.65 12.34 14.38
C ALA A 12 7.10 11.08 15.14
N THR A 13 8.36 10.72 14.94
CA THR A 13 9.07 9.71 15.73
C THR A 13 10.18 10.38 16.54
N GLU A 14 10.43 9.87 17.73
CA GLU A 14 11.47 10.34 18.66
C GLU A 14 12.57 9.28 18.76
N GLY A 15 13.82 9.74 18.88
CA GLY A 15 14.99 8.87 18.96
C GLY A 15 16.12 9.32 18.05
N GLY A 16 17.10 8.44 17.87
CA GLY A 16 18.27 8.68 17.02
C GLY A 16 18.63 7.45 16.20
N LYS A 17 19.39 6.53 16.80
CA LYS A 17 19.73 5.23 16.18
C LYS A 17 18.62 4.17 16.33
N ALA A 18 17.66 4.42 17.22
CA ALA A 18 16.53 3.57 17.50
C ALA A 18 15.33 4.43 17.91
N LEU A 19 14.12 3.88 17.75
CA LEU A 19 12.87 4.51 18.18
C LEU A 19 12.77 4.48 19.70
N THR A 20 12.44 5.61 20.32
CA THR A 20 12.18 5.72 21.77
C THR A 20 10.80 6.28 22.08
N GLY A 21 10.15 6.87 21.07
CA GLY A 21 8.82 7.44 21.22
C GLY A 21 8.23 7.80 19.88
N LEU A 22 6.94 8.12 19.92
CA LEU A 22 6.19 8.62 18.79
C LEU A 22 5.27 9.73 19.26
N LYS A 23 4.93 10.63 18.34
CA LYS A 23 3.92 11.65 18.57
C LYS A 23 2.70 11.32 17.73
N VAL A 24 1.54 11.34 18.37
CA VAL A 24 0.25 11.22 17.69
C VAL A 24 -0.51 12.53 17.77
N GLN A 25 -1.31 12.79 16.75
CA GLN A 25 -2.18 13.96 16.69
C GLN A 25 -3.47 13.59 15.97
N ARG A 26 -4.55 14.32 16.25
CA ARG A 26 -5.83 14.11 15.56
C ARG A 26 -5.64 14.36 14.07
N PHE A 27 -6.11 13.43 13.26
CA PHE A 27 -5.95 13.42 11.81
C PHE A 27 -7.27 13.07 11.14
N ASP A 28 -7.67 13.91 10.19
CA ASP A 28 -8.81 13.66 9.32
C ASP A 28 -8.29 13.04 8.01
N ALA A 29 -8.59 11.76 7.81
CA ALA A 29 -8.07 10.99 6.68
C ALA A 29 -8.65 11.39 5.32
N MET A 30 -9.78 12.12 5.29
CA MET A 30 -10.41 12.55 4.04
C MET A 30 -9.84 13.87 3.54
N SER A 31 -9.56 14.79 4.47
CA SER A 31 -8.97 16.10 4.20
C SER A 31 -7.44 16.11 4.27
N GLY A 32 -6.84 15.10 4.89
CA GLY A 32 -5.40 15.05 5.18
C GLY A 32 -4.95 16.06 6.24
N SER A 33 -5.89 16.59 7.05
CA SER A 33 -5.62 17.70 7.98
C SER A 33 -5.33 17.23 9.41
N LEU A 34 -4.40 17.93 10.05
CA LEU A 34 -4.03 17.75 11.46
C LEU A 34 -4.73 18.79 12.33
N SER A 35 -5.14 18.40 13.54
CA SER A 35 -5.78 19.31 14.50
C SER A 35 -5.48 18.94 15.97
N GLY A 36 -5.67 19.91 16.86
CA GLY A 36 -5.37 19.74 18.29
C GLY A 36 -3.88 19.65 18.59
N ASP A 37 -3.54 19.25 19.82
CA ASP A 37 -2.16 19.17 20.28
C ASP A 37 -1.53 17.79 20.01
N GLU A 38 -0.20 17.77 19.86
CA GLU A 38 0.58 16.53 19.79
C GLU A 38 0.61 15.83 21.16
N ARG A 39 0.44 14.50 21.17
CA ARG A 39 0.65 13.64 22.34
C ARG A 39 1.86 12.75 22.11
N SER A 40 2.86 12.85 22.98
CA SER A 40 4.00 11.91 22.98
C SER A 40 3.62 10.59 23.67
N ILE A 41 4.06 9.49 23.09
CA ILE A 41 3.89 8.12 23.58
C ILE A 41 5.26 7.43 23.52
N HIS A 42 5.73 6.90 24.65
CA HIS A 42 6.95 6.10 24.67
C HIS A 42 6.71 4.77 23.93
N ALA A 43 7.59 4.46 22.98
CA ALA A 43 7.50 3.23 22.18
C ALA A 43 8.87 2.88 21.61
N GLU A 44 9.23 1.61 21.67
CA GLU A 44 10.50 1.09 21.13
C GLU A 44 10.30 0.43 19.75
N SER A 45 9.06 0.32 19.30
CA SER A 45 8.68 -0.23 17.99
C SER A 45 7.41 0.41 17.48
N LEU A 46 7.35 0.60 16.15
CA LEU A 46 6.17 1.07 15.44
C LEU A 46 5.87 0.11 14.31
N LEU A 47 4.70 -0.53 14.35
CA LEU A 47 4.19 -1.36 13.28
C LEU A 47 3.24 -0.50 12.45
N MET A 48 3.53 -0.38 11.16
CA MET A 48 2.76 0.43 10.23
C MET A 48 1.91 -0.46 9.32
N SER A 49 0.64 -0.09 9.14
CA SER A 49 -0.25 -0.67 8.15
C SER A 49 -0.91 0.45 7.37
N GLY A 50 -0.45 0.67 6.14
CA GLY A 50 -0.97 1.70 5.22
C GLY A 50 -1.85 1.12 4.11
N GLY A 51 -2.38 -0.09 4.31
CA GLY A 51 -3.09 -0.84 3.28
C GLY A 51 -2.20 -1.85 2.54
N TRP A 52 -2.69 -2.32 1.40
CA TRP A 52 -2.11 -3.44 0.64
C TRP A 52 -1.86 -3.06 -0.82
N SER A 53 -0.75 -3.52 -1.37
CA SER A 53 -0.46 -3.40 -2.81
C SER A 53 -0.39 -4.81 -3.42
N PRO A 54 -1.37 -5.21 -4.26
CA PRO A 54 -1.35 -6.49 -4.93
C PRO A 54 -0.08 -6.70 -5.77
N THR A 55 0.47 -7.92 -5.70
CA THR A 55 1.71 -8.26 -6.41
C THR A 55 1.42 -8.60 -7.87
N ILE A 56 1.18 -7.57 -8.70
CA ILE A 56 0.72 -7.72 -10.08
C ILE A 56 1.84 -7.89 -11.13
N HIS A 57 3.09 -7.99 -10.70
CA HIS A 57 4.29 -7.94 -11.56
C HIS A 57 4.23 -8.87 -12.78
N LEU A 58 3.83 -10.13 -12.61
CA LEU A 58 3.73 -11.10 -13.72
C LEU A 58 2.60 -10.74 -14.70
N ALA A 59 1.48 -10.23 -14.21
CA ALA A 59 0.38 -9.78 -15.06
C ALA A 59 0.77 -8.53 -15.86
N SER A 60 1.51 -7.60 -15.25
CA SER A 60 2.06 -6.43 -15.94
C SER A 60 3.07 -6.82 -17.01
N GLN A 61 3.92 -7.84 -16.77
CA GLN A 61 4.84 -8.39 -17.78
C GLN A 61 4.11 -9.04 -18.96
N ALA A 62 2.86 -9.50 -18.77
CA ALA A 62 2.02 -10.02 -19.86
C ALA A 62 1.51 -8.91 -20.82
N GLY A 63 1.82 -7.63 -20.54
CA GLY A 63 1.71 -6.52 -21.48
C GLY A 63 0.44 -5.68 -21.39
N ALA A 64 -0.48 -6.02 -20.47
CA ALA A 64 -1.66 -5.21 -20.20
C ALA A 64 -1.41 -4.23 -19.04
N LYS A 65 -2.09 -3.08 -19.06
CA LYS A 65 -1.94 -2.03 -18.05
C LYS A 65 -2.73 -2.36 -16.79
N ALA A 66 -2.12 -2.18 -15.62
CA ALA A 66 -2.83 -2.30 -14.35
C ALA A 66 -4.02 -1.33 -14.25
N GLU A 67 -5.03 -1.72 -13.48
CA GLU A 67 -6.26 -0.95 -13.28
C GLU A 67 -6.26 -0.37 -11.86
N TRP A 68 -6.52 0.92 -11.69
CA TRP A 68 -6.61 1.53 -10.36
C TRP A 68 -7.97 1.23 -9.74
N ASP A 69 -7.99 0.67 -8.53
CA ASP A 69 -9.20 0.48 -7.74
C ASP A 69 -9.23 1.49 -6.58
N PRO A 70 -10.17 2.46 -6.60
CA PRO A 70 -10.26 3.49 -5.57
C PRO A 70 -10.84 2.99 -4.24
N ALA A 71 -11.49 1.84 -4.17
CA ALA A 71 -11.90 1.26 -2.89
C ALA A 71 -10.69 0.63 -2.19
N ARG A 72 -9.93 -0.18 -2.95
CA ARG A 72 -8.71 -0.84 -2.44
C ARG A 72 -7.50 0.10 -2.29
N GLN A 73 -7.57 1.31 -2.87
CA GLN A 73 -6.45 2.25 -2.96
C GLN A 73 -5.19 1.59 -3.55
N ALA A 74 -5.39 0.76 -4.57
CA ALA A 74 -4.33 -0.07 -5.12
C ALA A 74 -4.50 -0.33 -6.62
N PHE A 75 -3.38 -0.66 -7.27
CA PHE A 75 -3.43 -1.18 -8.63
C PHE A 75 -3.78 -2.68 -8.62
N LEU A 76 -4.86 -3.02 -9.29
CA LEU A 76 -5.33 -4.37 -9.55
C LEU A 76 -4.79 -4.89 -10.89
N PRO A 77 -4.70 -6.22 -11.06
CA PRO A 77 -4.24 -6.81 -12.30
C PRO A 77 -5.26 -6.55 -13.42
N PRO A 78 -4.80 -6.32 -14.66
CA PRO A 78 -5.70 -6.19 -15.81
C PRO A 78 -6.46 -7.47 -16.07
N LYS A 79 -7.46 -7.40 -16.95
CA LYS A 79 -8.02 -8.62 -17.56
C LYS A 79 -6.93 -9.45 -18.27
N PRO A 80 -6.93 -10.79 -18.15
CA PRO A 80 -5.94 -11.64 -18.82
C PRO A 80 -5.96 -11.50 -20.33
N THR A 81 -4.81 -11.12 -20.90
CA THR A 81 -4.55 -11.13 -22.35
C THR A 81 -3.80 -12.38 -22.82
N GLN A 82 -3.32 -13.20 -21.87
CA GLN A 82 -2.60 -14.43 -22.09
C GLN A 82 -3.16 -15.54 -21.18
N ARG A 83 -2.58 -16.75 -21.22
CA ARG A 83 -3.03 -17.90 -20.42
C ARG A 83 -2.57 -17.82 -18.97
N TRP A 84 -3.23 -16.98 -18.19
CA TRP A 84 -3.08 -16.92 -16.74
C TRP A 84 -4.43 -16.65 -16.08
N ILE A 85 -4.55 -17.05 -14.81
CA ILE A 85 -5.75 -16.87 -13.99
C ILE A 85 -5.30 -16.32 -12.64
N GLY A 86 -5.96 -15.27 -12.16
CA GLY A 86 -5.69 -14.64 -10.87
C GLY A 86 -6.60 -15.17 -9.76
N ALA A 87 -6.10 -15.14 -8.52
CA ALA A 87 -6.90 -15.42 -7.32
C ALA A 87 -6.30 -14.76 -6.06
N GLY A 88 -7.15 -14.46 -5.08
CA GLY A 88 -6.79 -13.99 -3.75
C GLY A 88 -6.27 -12.55 -3.71
N ALA A 89 -5.32 -12.25 -2.83
CA ALA A 89 -4.84 -10.86 -2.68
C ALA A 89 -4.28 -10.25 -3.98
N PHE A 90 -3.86 -11.09 -4.94
CA PHE A 90 -3.50 -10.66 -6.29
C PHE A 90 -4.65 -9.96 -7.02
N THR A 91 -5.91 -10.38 -6.85
CA THR A 91 -7.11 -9.78 -7.46
C THR A 91 -7.74 -8.69 -6.58
N GLY A 92 -7.15 -8.37 -5.42
CA GLY A 92 -7.73 -7.45 -4.44
C GLY A 92 -8.63 -8.12 -3.38
N SER A 93 -8.67 -9.45 -3.35
CA SER A 93 -9.38 -10.24 -2.33
C SER A 93 -8.50 -10.46 -1.11
N PHE A 94 -8.66 -9.59 -0.10
CA PHE A 94 -7.79 -9.53 1.07
C PHE A 94 -8.27 -10.39 2.25
N SER A 95 -9.47 -10.97 2.19
CA SER A 95 -9.86 -11.96 3.18
C SER A 95 -9.36 -13.35 2.83
N THR A 96 -9.06 -14.15 3.85
CA THR A 96 -8.69 -15.57 3.66
C THR A 96 -9.82 -16.36 3.01
N ALA A 97 -11.08 -16.07 3.34
CA ALA A 97 -12.24 -16.76 2.78
C ALA A 97 -12.37 -16.52 1.27
N GLU A 98 -12.27 -15.26 0.82
CA GLU A 98 -12.30 -14.91 -0.60
C GLU A 98 -11.12 -15.55 -1.34
N ALA A 99 -9.91 -15.47 -0.78
CA ALA A 99 -8.72 -16.04 -1.40
C ALA A 99 -8.83 -17.55 -1.63
N ILE A 100 -9.39 -18.30 -0.67
CA ILE A 100 -9.63 -19.73 -0.82
C ILE A 100 -10.71 -20.01 -1.87
N ALA A 101 -11.82 -19.26 -1.84
CA ALA A 101 -12.91 -19.42 -2.80
C ALA A 101 -12.44 -19.16 -4.24
N GLU A 102 -11.71 -18.07 -4.45
CA GLU A 102 -11.14 -17.72 -5.74
C GLU A 102 -10.06 -18.71 -6.19
N GLY A 103 -9.19 -19.15 -5.27
CA GLY A 103 -8.16 -20.15 -5.57
C GLY A 103 -8.77 -21.45 -6.08
N ARG A 104 -9.87 -21.89 -5.48
CA ARG A 104 -10.64 -23.06 -5.94
C ARG A 104 -11.23 -22.82 -7.33
N ALA A 105 -11.86 -21.67 -7.56
CA ALA A 105 -12.45 -21.34 -8.87
C ALA A 105 -11.39 -21.28 -9.97
N ALA A 106 -10.26 -20.62 -9.71
CA ALA A 106 -9.13 -20.52 -10.63
C ALA A 106 -8.50 -21.89 -10.93
N GLY A 107 -8.34 -22.74 -9.91
CA GLY A 107 -7.83 -24.10 -10.08
C GLY A 107 -8.76 -24.98 -10.93
N LEU A 108 -10.07 -24.89 -10.72
CA LEU A 108 -11.06 -25.59 -11.54
C LEU A 108 -11.04 -25.14 -12.99
N GLN A 109 -11.01 -23.83 -13.22
CA GLN A 109 -10.92 -23.25 -14.56
C GLN A 109 -9.63 -23.70 -15.27
N ALA A 110 -8.49 -23.68 -14.57
CA ALA A 110 -7.21 -24.13 -15.12
C ALA A 110 -7.24 -25.62 -15.50
N ALA A 111 -7.95 -26.45 -14.74
CA ALA A 111 -8.10 -27.89 -15.00
C ALA A 111 -9.17 -28.22 -16.06
N GLY A 112 -9.92 -27.23 -16.56
CA GLY A 112 -11.07 -27.46 -17.46
C GLY A 112 -12.28 -28.12 -16.77
N GLY A 113 -12.31 -28.11 -15.44
CA GLY A 113 -13.39 -28.69 -14.64
C GLY A 113 -14.50 -27.68 -14.35
N THR A 114 -15.72 -28.16 -14.15
CA THR A 114 -16.90 -27.34 -13.84
C THR A 114 -17.37 -27.48 -12.39
N ALA A 115 -16.84 -28.44 -11.63
CA ALA A 115 -17.22 -28.71 -10.25
C ALA A 115 -16.03 -29.22 -9.44
N SER A 116 -15.97 -28.84 -8.16
CA SER A 116 -15.03 -29.40 -7.19
C SER A 116 -15.75 -30.32 -6.23
N SER A 117 -15.08 -31.40 -5.83
CA SER A 117 -15.50 -32.30 -4.77
C SER A 117 -15.21 -31.70 -3.39
N GLY A 118 -16.26 -31.46 -2.60
CA GLY A 118 -16.16 -31.10 -1.18
C GLY A 118 -16.47 -29.64 -0.84
N PRO A 119 -16.80 -29.32 0.43
CA PRO A 119 -17.04 -27.95 0.88
C PRO A 119 -15.73 -27.14 0.96
N LEU A 120 -15.84 -25.81 1.00
CA LEU A 120 -14.72 -24.94 1.35
C LEU A 120 -14.38 -25.08 2.85
N PRO A 121 -13.11 -24.93 3.25
CA PRO A 121 -12.75 -24.87 4.66
C PRO A 121 -13.42 -23.66 5.33
N VAL A 122 -13.81 -23.83 6.59
CA VAL A 122 -14.34 -22.74 7.41
C VAL A 122 -13.18 -21.85 7.84
N VAL A 123 -13.35 -20.54 7.67
CA VAL A 123 -12.39 -19.53 8.13
C VAL A 123 -13.01 -18.83 9.34
N GLU A 124 -12.33 -18.89 10.49
CA GLU A 124 -12.82 -18.30 11.75
C GLU A 124 -12.53 -16.80 11.86
N ALA A 125 -11.47 -16.32 11.20
CA ALA A 125 -11.06 -14.93 11.27
C ALA A 125 -12.06 -14.02 10.51
N ALA A 126 -12.62 -13.04 11.23
CA ALA A 126 -13.34 -11.96 10.58
C ALA A 126 -12.36 -11.14 9.72
N PRO A 127 -12.73 -10.80 8.47
CA PRO A 127 -11.88 -9.92 7.67
C PRO A 127 -11.79 -8.55 8.32
N GLY A 128 -10.58 -7.97 8.30
CA GLY A 128 -10.44 -6.53 8.53
C GLY A 128 -11.09 -5.74 7.39
N ASP A 129 -11.18 -4.43 7.56
CA ASP A 129 -11.60 -3.54 6.48
C ASP A 129 -10.60 -3.64 5.30
N PRO A 130 -11.04 -4.10 4.12
CA PRO A 130 -10.14 -4.22 2.96
C PRO A 130 -9.91 -2.90 2.24
N ASP A 131 -10.64 -1.83 2.61
CA ASP A 131 -10.64 -0.53 1.94
C ASP A 131 -9.94 0.52 2.81
N PRO A 132 -8.61 0.71 2.68
CA PRO A 132 -7.90 1.69 3.47
C PRO A 132 -8.28 3.12 3.03
N ALA A 133 -8.15 4.08 3.95
CA ALA A 133 -8.27 5.49 3.59
C ALA A 133 -7.19 5.89 2.56
N PRO A 134 -7.46 6.86 1.65
CA PRO A 134 -6.54 7.30 0.60
C PRO A 134 -5.37 8.15 1.14
N VAL A 135 -4.62 7.60 2.10
CA VAL A 135 -3.59 8.31 2.85
C VAL A 135 -2.23 7.72 2.54
N PHE A 136 -1.47 8.42 1.69
CA PHE A 136 -0.12 8.01 1.29
C PHE A 136 0.99 8.84 1.95
N GLU A 137 0.60 9.93 2.62
CA GLU A 137 1.49 10.76 3.43
C GLU A 137 0.72 11.42 4.58
N ILE A 138 1.37 11.47 5.75
CA ILE A 138 0.96 12.35 6.84
C ILE A 138 1.86 13.58 6.80
N ARG A 139 1.33 14.71 6.32
CA ARG A 139 2.09 15.96 6.23
C ARG A 139 2.30 16.57 7.61
N ALA A 140 3.45 16.29 8.20
CA ALA A 140 3.89 16.83 9.48
C ALA A 140 5.31 17.41 9.38
N LYS A 141 5.83 17.94 10.50
CA LYS A 141 7.20 18.47 10.53
C LYS A 141 8.21 17.32 10.44
N GLY A 142 9.19 17.46 9.56
CA GLY A 142 10.29 16.50 9.41
C GLY A 142 10.32 15.89 8.02
N LYS A 143 10.95 14.71 7.90
CA LYS A 143 11.06 13.99 6.64
C LYS A 143 9.97 12.92 6.54
N SER A 144 9.27 12.89 5.42
CA SER A 144 8.40 11.79 5.01
C SER A 144 9.16 10.91 4.02
N PHE A 145 9.71 9.79 4.48
CA PHE A 145 10.43 8.86 3.60
C PHE A 145 9.43 8.04 2.77
N VAL A 146 9.70 7.94 1.47
CA VAL A 146 8.93 7.17 0.48
C VAL A 146 9.71 5.93 0.08
N ASP A 147 11.02 6.04 -0.11
CA ASP A 147 11.93 4.93 -0.38
C ASP A 147 13.02 4.87 0.69
N PHE A 148 12.95 3.87 1.56
CA PHE A 148 13.89 3.73 2.67
C PHE A 148 15.29 3.32 2.22
N GLN A 149 15.43 2.58 1.12
CA GLN A 149 16.74 2.04 0.74
C GLN A 149 17.60 3.11 0.05
N HIS A 150 16.96 4.03 -0.67
CA HIS A 150 17.62 5.15 -1.35
C HIS A 150 17.42 6.51 -0.65
N ASP A 151 16.85 6.53 0.56
CA ASP A 151 16.55 7.75 1.33
C ASP A 151 15.70 8.79 0.57
N VAL A 152 14.82 8.35 -0.35
CA VAL A 152 13.95 9.25 -1.10
C VAL A 152 12.79 9.72 -0.24
N THR A 153 12.58 11.03 -0.18
CA THR A 153 11.50 11.66 0.57
C THR A 153 10.37 12.19 -0.31
N ALA A 154 9.22 12.49 0.29
CA ALA A 154 8.10 13.15 -0.38
C ALA A 154 8.50 14.52 -0.95
N GLU A 155 9.42 15.24 -0.29
CA GLU A 155 9.95 16.51 -0.81
C GLU A 155 10.81 16.32 -2.05
N ASP A 156 11.56 15.22 -2.18
CA ASP A 156 12.32 14.92 -3.39
C ASP A 156 11.37 14.63 -4.57
N VAL A 157 10.27 13.91 -4.32
CA VAL A 157 9.21 13.67 -5.31
C VAL A 157 8.58 14.99 -5.77
N ARG A 158 8.22 15.87 -4.82
CA ARG A 158 7.65 17.19 -5.12
C ARG A 158 8.65 18.09 -5.83
N LEU A 159 9.93 18.04 -5.46
CA LEU A 159 10.99 18.80 -6.13
C LEU A 159 11.13 18.37 -7.59
N ALA A 160 11.19 17.06 -7.86
CA ALA A 160 11.24 16.54 -9.22
C ALA A 160 10.02 17.01 -10.04
N HIS A 161 8.82 16.99 -9.47
CA HIS A 161 7.63 17.50 -10.13
C HIS A 161 7.73 19.01 -10.45
N ARG A 162 8.18 19.84 -9.49
CA ARG A 162 8.40 21.29 -9.69
C ARG A 162 9.43 21.60 -10.76
N GLU A 163 10.44 20.74 -10.93
CA GLU A 163 11.45 20.86 -11.98
C GLU A 163 10.99 20.33 -13.35
N GLY A 164 9.73 19.88 -13.47
CA GLY A 164 9.11 19.48 -14.73
C GLY A 164 9.23 18.00 -15.06
N PHE A 165 9.71 17.15 -14.13
CA PHE A 165 9.77 15.70 -14.29
C PHE A 165 8.39 15.04 -14.05
N VAL A 166 7.41 15.36 -14.91
CA VAL A 166 6.00 14.94 -14.79
C VAL A 166 5.76 13.48 -15.22
N SER A 167 6.66 12.89 -16.01
CA SER A 167 6.59 11.46 -16.31
C SER A 167 7.11 10.65 -15.13
N VAL A 168 6.41 9.59 -14.74
CA VAL A 168 6.85 8.60 -13.73
C VAL A 168 8.28 8.11 -14.03
N GLU A 169 8.59 7.89 -15.30
CA GLU A 169 9.90 7.40 -15.71
C GLU A 169 11.02 8.44 -15.56
N HIS A 170 10.66 9.72 -15.61
CA HIS A 170 11.58 10.82 -15.28
C HIS A 170 11.74 10.98 -13.78
N LEU A 171 10.64 10.91 -13.01
CA LEU A 171 10.67 10.94 -11.54
C LEU A 171 11.63 9.88 -11.01
N LYS A 172 11.48 8.62 -11.42
CA LYS A 172 12.35 7.51 -10.99
C LYS A 172 13.83 7.79 -11.29
N ARG A 173 14.15 8.29 -12.48
CA ARG A 173 15.54 8.59 -12.88
C ARG A 173 16.14 9.77 -12.14
N TYR A 174 15.32 10.75 -11.78
CA TYR A 174 15.76 11.95 -11.05
C TYR A 174 15.96 11.66 -9.56
N THR A 175 14.99 11.00 -8.91
CA THR A 175 15.01 10.76 -7.46
C THR A 175 15.63 9.42 -7.07
N THR A 176 15.80 8.49 -8.01
CA THR A 176 16.14 7.07 -7.78
C THR A 176 15.04 6.25 -7.07
N LEU A 177 13.82 6.80 -6.98
CA LEU A 177 12.64 6.13 -6.43
C LEU A 177 12.41 4.76 -7.08
N GLY A 178 12.31 3.71 -6.25
CA GLY A 178 11.98 2.35 -6.68
C GLY A 178 13.07 1.65 -7.49
N MET A 179 14.27 2.25 -7.57
CA MET A 179 15.43 1.67 -8.28
C MET A 179 16.35 0.86 -7.36
N ALA A 180 15.99 0.72 -6.09
CA ALA A 180 16.78 -0.02 -5.12
C ALA A 180 16.65 -1.55 -5.31
N THR A 181 17.32 -2.33 -4.46
CA THR A 181 17.32 -3.81 -4.59
C THR A 181 15.94 -4.43 -4.36
N ASP A 182 15.07 -3.73 -3.63
CA ASP A 182 13.68 -4.13 -3.43
C ASP A 182 12.79 -3.88 -4.66
N GLN A 183 13.29 -3.15 -5.68
CA GLN A 183 12.58 -2.76 -6.90
C GLN A 183 11.29 -1.98 -6.62
N GLY A 184 11.29 -1.17 -5.55
CA GLY A 184 10.19 -0.27 -5.22
C GLY A 184 8.88 -0.95 -4.82
N LYS A 185 8.95 -2.18 -4.30
CA LYS A 185 7.77 -2.91 -3.80
C LYS A 185 7.01 -2.14 -2.73
N ASN A 186 7.71 -1.34 -1.93
CA ASN A 186 7.12 -0.54 -0.86
C ASN A 186 7.01 0.95 -1.20
N SER A 187 7.75 1.45 -2.20
CA SER A 187 7.90 2.89 -2.46
C SER A 187 7.16 3.39 -3.69
N ASN A 188 6.91 2.53 -4.69
CA ASN A 188 6.32 2.96 -5.96
C ASN A 188 4.91 3.53 -5.81
N VAL A 189 4.01 2.83 -5.12
CA VAL A 189 2.61 3.28 -4.98
C VAL A 189 2.51 4.59 -4.19
N PRO A 190 3.11 4.72 -2.98
CA PRO A 190 3.10 6.00 -2.28
C PRO A 190 3.77 7.13 -3.07
N GLY A 191 4.89 6.85 -3.75
CA GLY A 191 5.57 7.87 -4.56
C GLY A 191 4.74 8.35 -5.76
N LEU A 192 4.01 7.45 -6.41
CA LEU A 192 3.06 7.82 -7.48
C LEU A 192 1.88 8.63 -6.95
N ALA A 193 1.35 8.27 -5.78
CA ALA A 193 0.26 8.99 -5.16
C ALA A 193 0.67 10.43 -4.78
N ILE A 194 1.84 10.60 -4.16
CA ILE A 194 2.38 11.93 -3.81
C ILE A 194 2.65 12.78 -5.06
N MET A 195 3.06 12.16 -6.17
CA MET A 195 3.26 12.85 -7.45
C MET A 195 1.95 13.32 -8.09
N ALA A 196 0.82 12.66 -7.78
CA ALA A 196 -0.49 12.97 -8.34
C ALA A 196 -1.21 14.12 -7.60
N GLU A 197 -0.70 14.54 -6.44
CA GLU A 197 -1.16 15.70 -5.66
C GLU A 197 -0.62 17.02 -6.22
#